data_AF-A0A357ZZP0-F1
#
_entry.id   AF-A0A357ZZP0-F1
#
_cell.length_a   1.000
_cell.length_b   1.000
_cell.length_c   1.000
_cell.angle_alpha   90.00
_cell.angle_beta   90.00
_cell.angle_gamma   90.00
#
_symmetry.space_group_name_H-M   'P 1'
#
loop_
_entity.id
_entity.type
_entity.pdbx_description
1 polymer ?
#
loop_
_entity_poly.entity_id
_entity_poly.type
_entity_poly.pdbx_seq_one_letter_code
_entity_poly.pdbx_strand_id
1 'polypeptide(L)'
;MISNAFNRSDALRRLESTDFDVVVIGGGITGVGCALDAASRGLRVALIERDDFASGTSSKSSKLVHGGIRYLQQGDVRLVYEALAERQILRRNA
;
A
#
# COMPACT_ATOMS: atom_id res chain seq x y z
N MET A 1 -2.11 -25.09 -7.77
CA MET A 1 -0.63 -24.97 -7.71
C MET A 1 -0.33 -23.51 -7.44
N ILE A 2 -0.12 -23.14 -6.17
CA ILE A 2 0.10 -21.73 -5.80
C ILE A 2 1.45 -21.34 -6.42
N SER A 3 1.41 -20.59 -7.52
CA SER A 3 2.59 -19.94 -8.07
C SER A 3 3.27 -19.19 -6.93
N ASN A 4 4.56 -19.43 -6.69
CA ASN A 4 5.32 -18.70 -5.69
C ASN A 4 5.40 -17.22 -6.13
N ALA A 5 4.36 -16.44 -5.81
CA ALA A 5 4.20 -15.05 -6.22
C ALA A 5 5.35 -14.15 -5.71
N PHE A 6 6.13 -14.67 -4.76
CA PHE A 6 7.29 -14.03 -4.16
C PHE A 6 8.62 -14.69 -4.57
N ASN A 7 8.66 -15.40 -5.70
CA ASN A 7 9.93 -15.83 -6.28
C ASN A 7 10.63 -14.63 -6.93
N ARG A 8 11.71 -14.15 -6.31
CA ARG A 8 12.49 -13.00 -6.81
C ARG A 8 13.05 -13.23 -8.21
N SER A 9 13.53 -14.44 -8.51
CA SER A 9 14.10 -14.76 -9.82
C SER A 9 13.04 -14.72 -10.93
N ASP A 10 11.83 -15.20 -10.65
CA ASP A 10 10.70 -15.10 -11.58
C ASP A 10 10.26 -13.64 -11.76
N ALA A 11 10.21 -12.87 -10.67
CA ALA A 11 9.85 -11.46 -10.73
C ALA A 11 10.83 -10.65 -11.59
N LEU A 12 12.14 -10.88 -11.45
CA LEU A 12 13.15 -10.24 -12.30
C LEU A 12 13.00 -10.60 -13.78
N ARG A 13 12.77 -11.88 -14.10
CA ARG A 13 12.53 -12.29 -15.48
C ARG A 13 11.32 -11.60 -16.09
N ARG A 14 10.23 -11.45 -15.31
CA ARG A 14 9.04 -10.73 -15.74
C ARG A 14 9.32 -9.24 -15.95
N LEU A 15 10.12 -8.62 -15.08
CA LEU A 15 10.54 -7.22 -15.24
C LEU A 15 11.30 -6.97 -16.53
N GLU A 16 12.10 -7.94 -17.00
CA GLU A 16 12.86 -7.81 -18.25
C GLU A 16 12.04 -8.06 -19.52
N SER A 17 10.96 -8.85 -19.42
CA SER A 17 10.25 -9.42 -20.59
C SER A 17 8.80 -9.01 -20.72
N THR A 18 8.27 -8.26 -19.76
CA THR A 18 6.86 -7.85 -19.71
C THR A 18 6.77 -6.32 -19.72
N ASP A 19 5.94 -5.76 -20.59
CA ASP A 19 5.55 -4.36 -20.47
C ASP A 19 4.59 -4.19 -19.29
N PHE A 20 4.80 -3.14 -18.50
CA PHE A 20 3.91 -2.79 -17.39
C PHE A 20 3.20 -1.49 -17.70
N ASP A 21 1.91 -1.44 -17.36
CA ASP A 21 1.11 -0.23 -17.52
C ASP A 21 1.39 0.75 -16.37
N VAL A 22 1.77 0.22 -15.20
CA VAL A 22 2.16 1.01 -14.01
C VAL A 22 3.38 0.39 -13.33
N VAL A 23 4.35 1.23 -12.98
CA VAL A 23 5.48 0.87 -12.11
C VAL A 23 5.39 1.69 -10.82
N VAL A 24 5.34 1.01 -9.69
CA VAL A 24 5.31 1.60 -8.35
C VAL A 24 6.68 1.40 -7.68
N ILE A 25 7.27 2.50 -7.23
CA ILE A 25 8.55 2.51 -6.51
C ILE A 25 8.29 2.71 -5.02
N GLY A 26 8.68 1.73 -4.21
CA GLY A 26 8.50 1.68 -2.75
C GLY A 26 7.38 0.71 -2.33
N GLY A 27 7.73 -0.24 -1.47
CA GLY A 27 6.88 -1.26 -0.86
C GLY A 27 6.38 -0.90 0.54
N GLY A 28 6.26 0.40 0.84
CA GLY A 28 5.52 0.89 2.00
C GLY A 28 4.01 0.84 1.80
N ILE A 29 3.23 1.20 2.82
CA ILE A 29 1.75 1.14 2.78
C ILE A 29 1.15 1.92 1.60
N THR A 30 1.70 3.09 1.28
CA THR A 30 1.26 3.90 0.13
C THR A 30 1.49 3.17 -1.19
N GLY A 31 2.71 2.66 -1.42
CA GLY A 31 3.04 2.00 -2.68
C GLY A 31 2.29 0.68 -2.86
N VAL A 32 2.16 -0.12 -1.79
CA VAL A 32 1.35 -1.35 -1.84
C VAL A 32 -0.13 -1.02 -2.11
N GLY A 33 -0.69 0.02 -1.48
CA GLY A 33 -2.05 0.46 -1.74
C GLY A 33 -2.27 0.90 -3.19
N CYS A 34 -1.35 1.70 -3.74
CA CYS A 34 -1.39 2.11 -5.14
C CYS A 34 -1.26 0.92 -6.10
N ALA A 35 -0.36 -0.02 -5.82
CA ALA A 35 -0.20 -1.21 -6.64
C ALA A 35 -1.43 -2.12 -6.61
N LEU A 36 -2.06 -2.27 -5.44
CA LEU A 36 -3.30 -3.01 -5.28
C LEU A 36 -4.46 -2.36 -6.04
N ASP A 37 -4.64 -1.04 -5.91
CA ASP A 37 -5.69 -0.31 -6.64
C ASP A 37 -5.50 -0.45 -8.15
N ALA A 38 -4.30 -0.21 -8.67
CA ALA A 38 -3.99 -0.36 -10.10
C ALA A 38 -4.21 -1.80 -10.60
N ALA A 39 -3.74 -2.80 -9.85
CA ALA A 39 -3.94 -4.21 -10.21
C ALA A 39 -5.42 -4.62 -10.16
N SER A 40 -6.19 -4.10 -9.20
CA SER A 40 -7.63 -4.37 -9.08
C SER A 40 -8.44 -3.82 -10.26
N ARG A 41 -7.90 -2.82 -10.95
CA ARG A 41 -8.45 -2.24 -12.19
C ARG A 41 -7.99 -2.98 -13.45
N GLY A 42 -7.26 -4.09 -13.31
CA GLY A 42 -6.80 -4.92 -14.43
C GLY A 42 -5.51 -4.47 -15.09
N LEU A 43 -4.79 -3.50 -14.51
CA LEU A 43 -3.50 -3.03 -15.05
C LEU A 43 -2.38 -4.03 -14.73
N ARG A 44 -1.39 -4.14 -15.63
CA ARG A 44 -0.14 -4.87 -15.36
C ARG A 44 0.76 -3.97 -14.51
N VAL A 45 0.92 -4.34 -13.24
CA VAL A 45 1.66 -3.53 -12.27
C VAL A 45 2.96 -4.22 -11.86
N ALA A 46 4.05 -3.45 -11.86
CA ALA A 46 5.29 -3.81 -11.17
C ALA A 46 5.40 -2.98 -9.88
N LEU A 47 5.72 -3.62 -8.75
CA LEU A 47 6.10 -2.94 -7.52
C LEU A 47 7.53 -3.31 -7.16
N ILE A 48 8.36 -2.30 -6.92
CA ILE A 48 9.79 -2.47 -6.63
C ILE A 48 10.08 -1.85 -5.26
N GLU A 49 10.57 -2.68 -4.35
CA GLU A 49 11.11 -2.25 -3.04
C GLU A 49 12.60 -2.60 -3.00
N ARG A 50 13.41 -1.70 -2.45
CA ARG A 50 14.85 -1.89 -2.30
C ARG A 50 15.17 -2.85 -1.16
N ASP A 51 14.42 -2.72 -0.06
CA ASP A 51 14.61 -3.46 1.19
C ASP A 51 13.52 -4.54 1.32
N ASP A 52 13.03 -4.81 2.54
CA ASP A 52 11.84 -5.67 2.75
C ASP A 52 10.54 -4.85 2.71
N PHE A 53 9.41 -5.49 2.43
CA PHE A 53 8.10 -4.83 2.44
C PHE A 53 7.82 -4.17 3.79
N ALA A 54 7.25 -2.96 3.75
CA ALA A 54 6.96 -2.14 4.92
C ALA A 54 8.15 -1.75 5.83
N SER A 55 9.40 -2.08 5.46
CA SER A 55 10.61 -1.84 6.29
C SER A 55 10.89 -0.36 6.61
N GLY A 56 10.35 0.57 5.81
CA GLY A 56 10.39 2.01 6.06
C GLY A 56 9.45 2.49 7.18
N THR A 57 8.88 3.70 7.04
CA THR A 57 7.99 4.31 8.06
C THR A 57 6.77 3.45 8.38
N SER A 58 6.30 2.64 7.44
CA SER A 58 5.14 1.77 7.61
C SER A 58 5.28 0.76 8.76
N SER A 59 6.49 0.28 9.08
CA SER A 59 6.75 -0.59 10.24
C SER A 59 6.99 0.17 11.56
N LYS A 60 7.23 1.48 11.48
CA LYS A 60 7.69 2.35 12.58
C LYS A 60 6.58 3.26 13.13
N SER A 61 5.32 2.91 12.89
CA SER A 61 4.16 3.61 13.46
C SER A 61 3.88 3.17 14.90
N SER A 62 2.93 3.87 15.55
CA SER A 62 2.34 3.49 16.83
C SER A 62 1.51 2.20 16.76
N LYS A 63 1.33 1.61 15.56
CA LYS A 63 0.54 0.39 15.31
C LYS A 63 -0.93 0.53 15.71
N LEU A 64 -1.45 1.76 15.64
CA LEU A 64 -2.85 2.09 15.90
C LEU A 64 -3.46 2.75 14.67
N VAL A 65 -4.67 2.31 14.30
CA VAL A 65 -5.51 3.00 13.31
C VAL A 65 -6.45 3.93 14.07
N HIS A 66 -6.22 5.24 13.99
CA HIS A 66 -6.95 6.24 14.76
C HIS A 66 -7.47 7.40 13.92
N GLY A 67 -8.56 8.04 14.38
CA GLY A 67 -9.12 9.25 13.75
C GLY A 67 -8.31 10.54 14.01
N GLY A 68 -7.32 10.50 14.91
CA GLY A 68 -6.46 11.65 15.19
C GLY A 68 -7.18 12.78 15.90
N ILE A 69 -7.92 12.47 16.99
CA ILE A 69 -8.76 13.43 17.73
C ILE A 69 -8.06 14.76 18.08
N ARG A 70 -6.74 14.74 18.30
CA ARG A 70 -5.92 15.94 18.55
C ARG A 70 -6.00 16.99 17.44
N TYR A 71 -6.24 16.57 16.19
CA TYR A 71 -6.32 17.47 15.05
C TYR A 71 -7.60 18.33 15.06
N LEU A 72 -8.63 17.93 15.82
CA LEU A 72 -9.80 18.79 16.03
C LEU A 72 -9.43 20.11 16.73
N GLN A 73 -8.44 20.09 17.62
CA GLN A 73 -7.95 21.31 18.29
C GLN A 73 -7.29 22.29 17.31
N GLN A 74 -6.86 21.81 16.15
CA GLN A 74 -6.25 22.60 15.07
C GLN A 74 -7.30 23.06 14.04
N GLY A 75 -8.57 22.67 14.21
CA GLY A 75 -9.65 22.96 13.27
C GLY A 75 -9.77 21.98 12.10
N ASP A 76 -8.97 20.91 12.07
CA ASP A 76 -8.91 19.94 10.97
C ASP A 76 -10.05 18.90 11.03
N VAL A 77 -11.29 19.39 11.05
CA VAL A 77 -12.50 18.55 11.15
C VAL A 77 -12.59 17.55 10.00
N ARG A 78 -12.26 17.98 8.77
CA ARG A 78 -12.30 17.11 7.58
C ARG A 78 -11.36 15.93 7.70
N LEU A 79 -10.13 16.16 8.18
CA LEU A 79 -9.13 15.12 8.38
C LEU A 79 -9.61 14.09 9.39
N VAL A 80 -10.14 14.54 10.53
CA VAL A 80 -10.63 13.63 11.57
C VAL A 80 -11.81 12.80 11.08
N TYR A 81 -12.74 13.42 10.35
CA TYR A 81 -13.88 12.72 9.77
C TYR A 81 -13.43 11.64 8.77
N GLU A 82 -12.56 12.00 7.83
CA GLU A 82 -12.01 11.08 6.82
C GLU A 82 -11.27 9.91 7.48
N ALA A 83 -10.39 10.18 8.45
CA ALA A 83 -9.65 9.14 9.17
C ALA A 83 -10.57 8.18 9.95
N LEU A 84 -11.68 8.67 10.52
CA LEU A 84 -12.67 7.82 11.20
C LEU A 84 -13.48 6.98 10.20
N ALA A 85 -13.86 7.54 9.06
CA ALA A 85 -14.58 6.82 8.01
C ALA A 85 -13.70 5.71 7.40
N GLU A 86 -12.46 6.03 7.01
CA GLU A 86 -11.49 5.08 6.47
C GLU A 86 -11.16 3.96 7.47
N ARG A 87 -11.11 4.26 8.78
CA ARG A 87 -10.95 3.23 9.81
C ARG A 87 -12.08 2.19 9.79
N GLN A 88 -13.32 2.59 9.53
CA GLN A 88 -14.45 1.64 9.43
C GLN A 88 -14.36 0.81 8.15
N ILE A 89 -13.96 1.43 7.03
CA ILE A 89 -13.74 0.74 5.75
C ILE A 89 -12.63 -0.31 5.91
N LEU A 90 -11.50 0.07 6.51
CA LEU A 90 -10.39 -0.83 6.77
C LEU A 90 -10.83 -2.01 7.65
N ARG A 91 -11.62 -1.79 8.70
CA ARG A 91 -12.13 -2.88 9.56
C ARG A 91 -13.03 -3.87 8.81
N ARG A 92 -13.66 -3.46 7.72
CA ARG A 92 -14.53 -4.32 6.90
C ARG A 92 -13.74 -5.12 5.87
N ASN A 93 -12.66 -4.56 5.36
CA ASN A 93 -11.93 -5.08 4.21
C ASN A 93 -10.57 -5.73 4.57
N ALA A 94 -10.15 -5.64 5.83
CA ALA A 94 -8.96 -6.30 6.40
C ALA A 94 -9.36 -7.44 7.34
#